data_AF-A0A954VEM7-F1
#
_entry.id   AF-A0A954VEM7-F1
#
_cell.length_a   1.000
_cell.length_b   1.000
_cell.length_c   1.000
_cell.angle_alpha   90.00
_cell.angle_beta   90.00
_cell.angle_gamma   90.00
#
_symmetry.space_group_name_H-M   'P 1'
#
loop_
_entity.id
_entity.type
_entity.pdbx_description
1 polymer ?
#
loop_
_entity_poly.entity_id
_entity_poly.type
_entity_poly.pdbx_seq_one_letter_code
_entity_poly.pdbx_strand_id
1 'polypeptide(L)'
;KSLADAVALRDRAVDLLEVADQTDDVDRRRALLTFVIVGGNYTGVEIAGEFNEFLTSATRYYRNVSRDDIRIVLVDHEERILHTLDEELSRYASERLQQRGVQLHLKNTVTRIEAHAAELGHGGTIPAWTVIWAAGVAPNPLLSNLELECDERGYLVCQADLSMKDREGVWGIGDCAINPDPHGKPYAPTAQHAIQEGRQVARNICRVLRKQPTEPLVYQSRGMMAPLGQHQAVARVFGCRFSGLPAWFLWRTFYLLKMPGIGRKLRVMMDWTLDWFFRRDYVQLGIHRTHHPGAGDAGDAETVGVGKWNGNG
;
A
#
# COMPACT_ATOMS: atom_id res chain seq x y z
N LYS A 1 -5.07 7.87 1.78
CA LYS A 1 -5.06 6.57 2.49
C LYS A 1 -4.93 6.83 3.98
N SER A 2 -5.82 6.28 4.79
CA SER A 2 -5.95 6.56 6.23
C SER A 2 -6.15 5.28 7.04
N LEU A 3 -6.06 5.38 8.38
CA LEU A 3 -6.42 4.28 9.28
C LEU A 3 -7.90 3.89 9.13
N ALA A 4 -8.78 4.85 8.81
CA ALA A 4 -10.20 4.58 8.60
C ALA A 4 -10.41 3.65 7.39
N ASP A 5 -9.63 3.83 6.31
CA ASP A 5 -9.70 2.98 5.12
C ASP A 5 -9.35 1.53 5.45
N ALA A 6 -8.37 1.31 6.34
CA ALA A 6 -7.96 -0.03 6.77
C ALA A 6 -9.05 -0.72 7.61
N VAL A 7 -9.73 0.02 8.49
CA VAL A 7 -10.85 -0.49 9.28
C VAL A 7 -12.04 -0.82 8.37
N ALA A 8 -12.41 0.09 7.48
CA ALA A 8 -13.51 -0.12 6.52
C ALA A 8 -13.27 -1.35 5.63
N LEU A 9 -12.03 -1.54 5.15
CA LEU A 9 -11.68 -2.71 4.35
C LEU A 9 -11.78 -4.01 5.14
N ARG A 10 -11.38 -4.01 6.42
CA ARG A 10 -11.50 -5.18 7.30
C ARG A 10 -12.96 -5.51 7.58
N ASP A 11 -13.78 -4.51 7.91
CA ASP A 11 -15.20 -4.71 8.20
C ASP A 11 -15.92 -5.24 6.94
N ARG A 12 -15.64 -4.65 5.76
CA ARG A 12 -16.13 -5.16 4.47
C ARG A 12 -15.76 -6.62 4.21
N ALA A 13 -14.54 -7.02 4.56
CA ALA A 13 -14.09 -8.40 4.38
C ALA A 13 -14.84 -9.38 5.30
N VAL A 14 -15.15 -8.97 6.53
CA VAL A 14 -15.96 -9.76 7.47
C VAL A 14 -17.40 -9.87 6.97
N ASP A 15 -18.01 -8.75 6.55
CA ASP A 15 -19.38 -8.76 6.02
C ASP A 15 -19.51 -9.68 4.79
N LEU A 16 -18.51 -9.68 3.89
CA LEU A 16 -18.50 -10.56 2.73
C LEU A 16 -18.34 -12.04 3.09
N LEU A 17 -17.61 -12.37 4.16
CA LEU A 17 -17.56 -13.74 4.68
C LEU A 17 -18.94 -14.19 5.22
N GLU A 18 -19.65 -13.33 5.93
CA GLU A 18 -20.99 -13.62 6.43
C GLU A 18 -22.00 -13.83 5.30
N VAL A 19 -21.98 -12.96 4.27
CA VAL A 19 -22.85 -13.10 3.09
C VAL A 19 -22.48 -14.35 2.29
N ALA A 20 -21.19 -14.66 2.17
CA ALA A 20 -20.71 -15.84 1.46
C ALA A 20 -21.09 -17.15 2.18
N ASP A 21 -21.18 -17.15 3.51
CA ASP A 21 -21.62 -18.32 4.29
C ASP A 21 -23.12 -18.61 4.12
N GLN A 22 -23.91 -17.62 3.73
CA GLN A 22 -25.37 -17.72 3.56
C GLN A 22 -25.81 -18.11 2.14
N THR A 23 -24.90 -18.15 1.17
CA THR A 23 -25.25 -18.49 -0.23
C THR A 23 -24.91 -19.93 -0.58
N ASP A 24 -25.84 -20.60 -1.26
CA ASP A 24 -25.60 -21.94 -1.82
C ASP A 24 -24.92 -21.89 -3.20
N ASP A 25 -25.03 -20.76 -3.90
CA ASP A 25 -24.37 -20.53 -5.18
C ASP A 25 -22.84 -20.41 -5.01
N VAL A 26 -22.12 -21.40 -5.56
CA VAL A 26 -20.65 -21.49 -5.51
C VAL A 26 -19.96 -20.37 -6.28
N ASP A 27 -20.49 -19.98 -7.43
CA ASP A 27 -19.87 -18.94 -8.27
C ASP A 27 -20.07 -17.57 -7.62
N ARG A 28 -21.25 -17.32 -7.06
CA ARG A 28 -21.50 -16.12 -6.26
C ARG A 28 -20.61 -16.06 -5.02
N ARG A 29 -20.48 -17.16 -4.27
CA ARG A 29 -19.60 -17.26 -3.09
C ARG A 29 -18.15 -16.93 -3.44
N ARG A 30 -17.63 -17.51 -4.53
CA ARG A 30 -16.28 -17.22 -5.02
C ARG A 30 -16.12 -15.76 -5.44
N ALA A 31 -17.11 -15.18 -6.12
CA ALA A 31 -17.06 -13.76 -6.51
C ALA A 31 -17.07 -12.83 -5.29
N LEU A 32 -17.89 -13.13 -4.27
CA LEU A 32 -17.93 -12.40 -2.99
C LEU A 32 -16.57 -12.43 -2.28
N LEU A 33 -15.87 -13.56 -2.35
CA LEU A 33 -14.59 -13.80 -1.69
C LEU A 33 -13.37 -13.61 -2.62
N THR A 34 -13.58 -12.97 -3.77
CA THR A 34 -12.51 -12.54 -4.67
C THR A 34 -12.18 -11.07 -4.41
N PHE A 35 -10.91 -10.81 -4.07
CA PHE A 35 -10.37 -9.48 -3.82
C PHE A 35 -9.30 -9.15 -4.85
N VAL A 36 -9.52 -8.09 -5.62
CA VAL A 36 -8.56 -7.60 -6.63
C VAL A 36 -7.74 -6.47 -6.04
N ILE A 37 -6.43 -6.60 -6.03
CA ILE A 37 -5.49 -5.60 -5.52
C ILE A 37 -4.73 -5.04 -6.71
N VAL A 38 -4.86 -3.74 -6.97
CA VAL A 38 -4.19 -3.07 -8.08
C VAL A 38 -2.92 -2.40 -7.56
N GLY A 39 -1.77 -2.81 -8.08
CA GLY A 39 -0.43 -2.31 -7.73
C GLY A 39 0.36 -3.29 -6.87
N GLY A 40 1.44 -3.82 -7.41
CA GLY A 40 2.46 -4.68 -6.79
C GLY A 40 3.62 -3.91 -6.17
N ASN A 41 3.37 -2.70 -5.68
CA ASN A 41 4.30 -1.98 -4.82
C ASN A 41 4.29 -2.57 -3.38
N TYR A 42 5.07 -1.98 -2.47
CA TYR A 42 5.15 -2.43 -1.08
C TYR A 42 3.77 -2.58 -0.42
N THR A 43 2.89 -1.59 -0.59
CA THR A 43 1.55 -1.60 -0.01
C THR A 43 0.69 -2.71 -0.57
N GLY A 44 0.62 -2.88 -1.90
CA GLY A 44 -0.25 -3.91 -2.47
C GLY A 44 0.26 -5.33 -2.21
N VAL A 45 1.58 -5.54 -2.17
CA VAL A 45 2.18 -6.82 -1.78
C VAL A 45 1.88 -7.16 -0.32
N GLU A 46 2.01 -6.19 0.58
CA GLU A 46 1.68 -6.37 2.00
C GLU A 46 0.19 -6.68 2.19
N ILE A 47 -0.69 -5.91 1.54
CA ILE A 47 -2.14 -6.17 1.55
C ILE A 47 -2.42 -7.57 1.03
N ALA A 48 -1.86 -7.98 -0.11
CA ALA A 48 -2.12 -9.29 -0.69
C ALA A 48 -1.70 -10.44 0.25
N GLY A 49 -0.54 -10.32 0.90
CA GLY A 49 -0.06 -11.32 1.85
C GLY A 49 -0.94 -11.39 3.10
N GLU A 50 -1.18 -10.26 3.77
CA GLU A 50 -1.93 -10.20 5.03
C GLU A 50 -3.42 -10.51 4.83
N PHE A 51 -4.06 -10.03 3.74
CA PHE A 51 -5.46 -10.35 3.45
C PHE A 51 -5.67 -11.82 3.14
N ASN A 52 -4.76 -12.41 2.35
CA ASN A 52 -4.83 -13.84 2.06
C ASN A 52 -4.75 -14.67 3.35
N GLU A 53 -3.82 -14.32 4.24
CA GLU A 53 -3.70 -14.98 5.55
C GLU A 53 -4.94 -14.76 6.42
N PHE A 54 -5.44 -13.52 6.51
CA PHE A 54 -6.60 -13.16 7.31
C PHE A 54 -7.85 -13.92 6.87
N LEU A 55 -8.22 -13.83 5.59
CA LEU A 55 -9.41 -14.45 5.03
C LEU A 55 -9.33 -15.98 5.11
N THR A 56 -8.21 -16.57 4.69
CA THR A 56 -7.99 -18.02 4.76
C THR A 56 -8.09 -18.53 6.20
N SER A 57 -7.58 -17.78 7.17
CA SER A 57 -7.67 -18.16 8.58
C SER A 57 -9.07 -17.98 9.15
N ALA A 58 -9.83 -16.99 8.67
CA ALA A 58 -11.20 -16.72 9.09
C ALA A 58 -12.19 -17.81 8.64
N THR A 59 -11.94 -18.49 7.52
CA THR A 59 -12.80 -19.57 7.01
C THR A 59 -13.20 -20.63 8.05
N ARG A 60 -12.34 -20.90 9.05
CA ARG A 60 -12.63 -21.89 10.11
C ARG A 60 -13.83 -21.53 11.00
N TYR A 61 -14.28 -20.28 10.96
CA TYR A 61 -15.44 -19.80 11.74
C TYR A 61 -16.74 -19.85 10.94
N TYR A 62 -16.67 -20.18 9.65
CA TYR A 62 -17.80 -20.23 8.73
C TYR A 62 -18.01 -21.68 8.28
N ARG A 63 -19.28 -22.10 8.16
CA ARG A 63 -19.61 -23.51 7.91
C ARG A 63 -19.52 -23.87 6.43
N ASN A 64 -19.93 -22.94 5.58
CA ASN A 64 -20.11 -23.11 4.15
C ASN A 64 -18.97 -22.47 3.34
N VAL A 65 -18.05 -21.75 3.99
CA VAL A 65 -16.89 -21.13 3.34
C VAL A 65 -15.65 -22.01 3.54
N SER A 66 -15.00 -22.36 2.44
CA SER A 66 -13.74 -23.08 2.42
C SER A 66 -12.57 -22.18 2.05
N ARG A 67 -11.34 -22.68 2.25
CA ARG A 67 -10.12 -21.98 1.82
C ARG A 67 -10.06 -21.78 0.31
N ASP A 68 -10.64 -22.71 -0.45
CA ASP A 68 -10.63 -22.68 -1.92
C ASP A 68 -11.60 -21.63 -2.50
N ASP A 69 -12.49 -21.08 -1.66
CA ASP A 69 -13.37 -19.97 -2.05
C ASP A 69 -12.65 -18.61 -1.96
N ILE A 70 -11.54 -18.52 -1.21
CA ILE A 70 -10.77 -17.28 -1.05
C ILE A 70 -9.87 -17.08 -2.26
N ARG A 71 -9.99 -15.93 -2.91
CA ARG A 71 -9.17 -15.59 -4.07
C ARG A 71 -8.62 -14.18 -3.97
N ILE A 72 -7.30 -14.09 -3.80
CA ILE A 72 -6.58 -12.81 -3.84
C ILE A 72 -5.88 -12.68 -5.18
N VAL A 73 -6.23 -11.63 -5.93
CA VAL A 73 -5.66 -11.35 -7.25
C VAL A 73 -4.90 -10.03 -7.20
N LEU A 74 -3.58 -10.06 -7.33
CA LEU A 74 -2.76 -8.86 -7.45
C LEU A 74 -2.48 -8.57 -8.93
N VAL A 75 -2.82 -7.38 -9.37
CA VAL A 75 -2.66 -6.91 -10.75
C VAL A 75 -1.65 -5.77 -10.77
N ASP A 76 -0.64 -5.82 -11.65
CA ASP A 76 0.33 -4.73 -11.83
C ASP A 76 0.79 -4.64 -13.30
N HIS A 77 0.88 -3.42 -13.82
CA HIS A 77 1.44 -3.12 -15.15
C HIS A 77 2.91 -3.49 -15.29
N GLU A 78 3.65 -3.55 -14.18
CA GLU A 78 5.06 -3.93 -14.16
C GLU A 78 5.27 -5.43 -14.39
N GLU A 79 6.47 -5.79 -14.87
CA GLU A 79 6.86 -7.20 -15.06
C GLU A 79 7.09 -7.93 -13.73
N ARG A 80 7.37 -7.20 -12.64
CA ARG A 80 7.68 -7.74 -11.32
C ARG A 80 7.04 -6.91 -10.23
N ILE A 81 6.50 -7.58 -9.21
CA ILE A 81 6.19 -6.92 -7.94
C ILE A 81 7.46 -6.39 -7.30
N LEU A 82 7.33 -5.34 -6.47
CA LEU A 82 8.44 -4.69 -5.79
C LEU A 82 9.58 -4.34 -6.76
N HIS A 83 9.28 -3.86 -7.97
CA HIS A 83 10.26 -3.59 -9.05
C HIS A 83 11.45 -2.71 -8.62
N THR A 84 11.28 -1.89 -7.57
CA THR A 84 12.35 -1.09 -6.95
C THR A 84 13.41 -1.91 -6.19
N LEU A 85 13.12 -3.18 -5.86
CA LEU A 85 14.05 -4.12 -5.25
C LEU A 85 14.84 -4.88 -6.30
N ASP A 86 15.92 -5.54 -5.85
CA ASP A 86 16.68 -6.47 -6.67
C ASP A 86 15.77 -7.57 -7.23
N GLU A 87 16.10 -8.01 -8.45
CA GLU A 87 15.32 -9.00 -9.18
C GLU A 87 15.14 -10.31 -8.39
N GLU A 88 16.20 -10.78 -7.74
CA GLU A 88 16.13 -11.98 -6.89
C GLU A 88 15.16 -11.83 -5.70
N LEU A 89 15.12 -10.66 -5.06
CA LEU A 89 14.19 -10.42 -3.94
C LEU A 89 12.75 -10.32 -4.45
N SER A 90 12.55 -9.68 -5.60
CA SER A 90 11.25 -9.60 -6.27
C SER A 90 10.73 -10.99 -6.64
N ARG A 91 11.58 -11.82 -7.25
CA ARG A 91 11.27 -13.22 -7.61
C ARG A 91 10.92 -14.05 -6.38
N TYR A 92 11.72 -13.97 -5.32
CA TYR A 92 11.42 -14.65 -4.05
C TYR A 92 10.06 -14.23 -3.49
N ALA A 93 9.74 -12.94 -3.50
CA ALA A 93 8.45 -12.44 -3.04
C ALA A 93 7.29 -13.00 -3.88
N SER A 94 7.43 -13.00 -5.22
CA SER A 94 6.42 -13.55 -6.13
C SER A 94 6.17 -15.04 -5.86
N GLU A 95 7.23 -15.84 -5.77
CA GLU A 95 7.14 -17.28 -5.50
C GLU A 95 6.45 -17.56 -4.16
N ARG A 96 6.77 -16.78 -3.12
CA ARG A 96 6.14 -16.93 -1.79
C ARG A 96 4.67 -16.56 -1.77
N LEU A 97 4.28 -15.48 -2.45
CA LEU A 97 2.87 -15.11 -2.56
C LEU A 97 2.07 -16.15 -3.35
N GLN A 98 2.61 -16.62 -4.48
CA GLN A 98 1.97 -17.64 -5.31
C GLN A 98 1.84 -18.99 -4.59
N GLN A 99 2.87 -19.43 -3.87
CA GLN A 99 2.81 -20.64 -3.02
C GLN A 99 1.71 -20.57 -1.96
N ARG A 100 1.28 -19.36 -1.59
CA ARG A 100 0.21 -19.12 -0.61
C ARG A 100 -1.16 -18.95 -1.24
N GLY A 101 -1.30 -19.07 -2.56
CA GLY A 101 -2.56 -18.95 -3.27
C GLY A 101 -2.87 -17.55 -3.82
N VAL A 102 -1.95 -16.59 -3.70
CA VAL A 102 -2.13 -15.27 -4.33
C VAL A 102 -1.88 -15.38 -5.84
N GLN A 103 -2.84 -14.93 -6.63
CA GLN A 103 -2.74 -14.89 -8.09
C GLN A 103 -2.08 -13.59 -8.53
N LEU A 104 -0.99 -13.68 -9.29
CA LEU A 104 -0.27 -12.51 -9.81
C LEU A 104 -0.57 -12.33 -11.30
N HIS A 105 -1.22 -11.21 -11.65
CA HIS A 105 -1.49 -10.77 -13.01
C HIS A 105 -0.57 -9.58 -13.34
N LEU A 106 0.68 -9.90 -13.67
CA LEU A 106 1.72 -8.93 -14.01
C LEU A 106 1.65 -8.56 -15.50
N LYS A 107 2.28 -7.44 -15.89
CA LYS A 107 2.14 -6.86 -17.22
C LYS A 107 0.67 -6.68 -17.61
N ASN A 108 -0.19 -6.29 -16.67
CA ASN A 108 -1.61 -6.08 -16.90
C ASN A 108 -2.13 -5.06 -15.89
N THR A 109 -3.21 -4.35 -16.20
CA THR A 109 -3.83 -3.42 -15.25
C THR A 109 -5.34 -3.51 -15.32
N VAL A 110 -6.02 -3.01 -14.29
CA VAL A 110 -7.47 -2.84 -14.30
C VAL A 110 -7.79 -1.58 -15.11
N THR A 111 -8.62 -1.73 -16.14
CA THR A 111 -9.07 -0.62 -16.99
C THR A 111 -10.44 -0.10 -16.63
N ARG A 112 -11.29 -0.96 -16.05
CA ARG A 112 -12.64 -0.61 -15.63
C ARG A 112 -13.03 -1.40 -14.38
N ILE A 113 -13.74 -0.74 -13.48
CA ILE A 113 -14.33 -1.34 -12.29
C ILE A 113 -15.85 -1.28 -12.45
N GLU A 114 -16.48 -2.45 -12.45
CA GLU A 114 -17.92 -2.63 -12.44
C GLU A 114 -18.40 -2.96 -11.03
N ALA A 115 -19.72 -2.94 -10.83
CA ALA A 115 -20.34 -3.24 -9.53
C ALA A 115 -19.85 -4.55 -8.89
N HIS A 116 -19.65 -5.58 -9.72
CA HIS A 116 -19.29 -6.94 -9.27
C HIS A 116 -18.14 -7.55 -10.09
N ALA A 117 -17.34 -6.73 -10.76
CA ALA A 117 -16.23 -7.20 -11.57
C ALA A 117 -15.13 -6.16 -11.80
N ALA A 118 -13.92 -6.63 -12.08
CA ALA A 118 -12.81 -5.82 -12.57
C ALA A 118 -12.41 -6.27 -13.98
N GLU A 119 -12.39 -5.34 -14.93
CA GLU A 119 -11.94 -5.59 -16.31
C GLU A 119 -10.44 -5.32 -16.43
N LEU A 120 -9.74 -6.23 -17.13
CA LEU A 120 -8.30 -6.14 -17.34
C LEU A 120 -7.97 -5.59 -18.73
N GLY A 121 -6.88 -4.84 -18.84
CA GLY A 121 -6.46 -4.17 -20.08
C GLY A 121 -6.07 -5.13 -21.22
N HIS A 122 -5.53 -6.31 -20.90
CA HIS A 122 -5.25 -7.34 -21.90
C HIS A 122 -6.45 -8.27 -22.17
N GLY A 123 -7.65 -7.83 -21.81
CA GLY A 123 -8.86 -8.63 -21.88
C GLY A 123 -9.04 -9.53 -20.65
N GLY A 124 -10.29 -9.94 -20.44
CA GLY A 124 -10.71 -10.73 -19.30
C GLY A 124 -11.36 -9.88 -18.20
N THR A 125 -12.23 -10.55 -17.46
CA THR A 125 -13.01 -9.96 -16.39
C THR A 125 -12.87 -10.85 -15.17
N ILE A 126 -12.55 -10.24 -14.03
CA ILE A 126 -12.48 -10.94 -12.74
C ILE A 126 -13.75 -10.60 -11.96
N PRO A 127 -14.67 -11.55 -11.74
CA PRO A 127 -15.79 -11.36 -10.81
C PRO A 127 -15.22 -11.10 -9.41
N ALA A 128 -15.54 -9.93 -8.85
CA ALA A 128 -15.00 -9.49 -7.57
C ALA A 128 -15.92 -8.44 -6.95
N TRP A 129 -16.13 -8.55 -5.65
CA TRP A 129 -16.94 -7.60 -4.88
C TRP A 129 -16.11 -6.54 -4.17
N THR A 130 -14.78 -6.67 -4.23
CA THR A 130 -13.84 -5.72 -3.63
C THR A 130 -12.64 -5.52 -4.55
N VAL A 131 -12.40 -4.26 -4.92
CA VAL A 131 -11.18 -3.81 -5.60
C VAL A 131 -10.42 -2.86 -4.67
N ILE A 132 -9.16 -3.15 -4.40
CA ILE A 132 -8.27 -2.39 -3.52
C ILE A 132 -7.23 -1.69 -4.39
N TRP A 133 -7.31 -0.37 -4.49
CA TRP A 133 -6.39 0.41 -5.30
C TRP A 133 -5.13 0.80 -4.51
N ALA A 134 -4.06 0.03 -4.68
CA ALA A 134 -2.76 0.25 -4.07
C ALA A 134 -1.74 0.99 -4.97
N ALA A 135 -2.03 1.12 -6.26
CA ALA A 135 -1.21 1.81 -7.26
C ALA A 135 -1.42 3.34 -7.27
N GLY A 136 -0.43 4.08 -7.79
CA GLY A 136 -0.55 5.51 -8.13
C GLY A 136 -1.00 6.42 -6.98
N VAL A 137 -0.05 7.15 -6.38
CA VAL A 137 -0.40 8.24 -5.45
C VAL A 137 -0.47 9.53 -6.25
N ALA A 138 -1.63 10.15 -6.36
CA ALA A 138 -1.74 11.49 -6.94
C ALA A 138 -1.32 12.55 -5.90
N PRO A 139 -0.73 13.67 -6.32
CA PRO A 139 -0.47 14.80 -5.44
C PRO A 139 -1.78 15.36 -4.88
N ASN A 140 -1.68 16.08 -3.77
CA ASN A 140 -2.86 16.66 -3.12
C ASN A 140 -3.56 17.66 -4.06
N PRO A 141 -4.88 17.57 -4.30
CA PRO A 141 -5.62 18.51 -5.14
C PRO A 141 -5.49 19.98 -4.74
N LEU A 142 -5.04 20.28 -3.52
CA LEU A 142 -4.70 21.65 -3.15
C LEU A 142 -3.63 22.26 -4.04
N LEU A 143 -2.69 21.46 -4.57
CA LEU A 143 -1.62 21.97 -5.43
C LEU A 143 -2.15 22.54 -6.75
N SER A 144 -3.22 21.98 -7.32
CA SER A 144 -3.82 22.53 -8.54
C SER A 144 -4.46 23.90 -8.34
N ASN A 145 -4.70 24.29 -7.08
CA ASN A 145 -5.26 25.60 -6.73
C ASN A 145 -4.17 26.62 -6.37
N LEU A 146 -2.89 26.21 -6.35
CA LEU A 146 -1.77 27.08 -6.08
C LEU A 146 -1.12 27.48 -7.41
N GLU A 147 -0.81 28.77 -7.57
CA GLU A 147 0.00 29.29 -8.69
C GLU A 147 1.48 28.91 -8.46
N LEU A 148 1.78 27.61 -8.58
CA LEU A 148 3.09 27.00 -8.39
C LEU A 148 3.40 26.06 -9.57
N GLU A 149 4.65 26.07 -10.04
CA GLU A 149 5.11 25.17 -11.10
C GLU A 149 4.96 23.70 -10.69
N CYS A 150 4.11 22.99 -11.42
CA CYS A 150 3.86 21.56 -11.26
C CYS A 150 4.12 20.83 -12.57
N ASP A 151 4.48 19.54 -12.49
CA ASP A 151 4.61 18.66 -13.66
C ASP A 151 3.22 18.27 -14.21
N GLU A 152 3.21 17.52 -15.31
CA GLU A 152 1.97 17.04 -15.97
C GLU A 152 1.09 16.16 -15.05
N ARG A 153 1.68 15.62 -13.98
CA ARG A 153 0.99 14.77 -13.00
C ARG A 153 0.58 15.56 -11.75
N GLY A 154 0.87 16.86 -11.69
CA GLY A 154 0.49 17.80 -10.63
C GLY A 154 1.45 17.86 -9.44
N TYR A 155 2.66 17.30 -9.53
CA TYR A 155 3.66 17.40 -8.46
C TYR A 155 4.48 18.67 -8.59
N LEU A 156 4.87 19.26 -7.46
CA LEU A 156 5.78 20.41 -7.46
C LEU A 156 7.12 20.03 -8.10
N VAL A 157 7.59 20.89 -9.01
CA VAL A 157 8.90 20.73 -9.65
C VAL A 157 9.94 21.48 -8.82
N CYS A 158 10.82 20.72 -8.17
CA CYS A 158 11.84 21.27 -7.28
C CYS A 158 13.26 21.05 -7.83
N GLN A 159 14.19 21.90 -7.37
CA GLN A 159 15.61 21.75 -7.62
C GLN A 159 16.24 20.74 -6.66
N ALA A 160 17.51 20.40 -6.86
CA ALA A 160 18.22 19.42 -6.02
C ALA A 160 18.38 19.86 -4.56
N ASP A 161 18.28 21.17 -4.26
CA ASP A 161 18.24 21.73 -2.91
C ASP A 161 16.82 21.82 -2.31
N LEU A 162 15.84 21.23 -3.02
CA LEU A 162 14.43 21.11 -2.70
C LEU A 162 13.63 22.42 -2.85
N SER A 163 14.26 23.48 -3.37
CA SER A 163 13.61 24.77 -3.61
C SER A 163 12.83 24.78 -4.93
N MET A 164 11.81 25.64 -5.01
CA MET A 164 11.09 25.88 -6.26
C MET A 164 11.82 26.95 -7.10
N LYS A 165 11.85 26.77 -8.42
CA LYS A 165 12.56 27.68 -9.34
C LYS A 165 11.79 28.99 -9.54
N ASP A 166 10.47 28.92 -9.58
CA ASP A 166 9.54 30.01 -9.83
C ASP A 166 9.19 30.80 -8.56
N ARG A 167 9.59 30.32 -7.37
CA ARG A 167 9.25 30.98 -6.10
C ARG A 167 10.32 30.90 -5.02
N GLU A 168 10.92 32.06 -4.72
CA GLU A 168 11.88 32.20 -3.63
C GLU A 168 11.21 31.96 -2.26
N GLY A 169 11.92 31.26 -1.37
CA GLY A 169 11.42 30.97 -0.02
C GLY A 169 10.39 29.84 0.04
N VAL A 170 10.17 29.11 -1.05
CA VAL A 170 9.27 27.96 -1.11
C VAL A 170 10.06 26.68 -1.41
N TRP A 171 9.76 25.61 -0.67
CA TRP A 171 10.37 24.29 -0.82
C TRP A 171 9.29 23.21 -0.89
N GLY A 172 9.49 22.21 -1.74
CA GLY A 172 8.64 21.03 -1.87
C GLY A 172 9.31 19.79 -1.26
N ILE A 173 8.60 19.06 -0.39
CA ILE A 173 9.12 17.84 0.25
C ILE A 173 8.06 16.76 0.36
N GLY A 174 8.47 15.51 0.39
CA GLY A 174 7.61 14.34 0.46
C GLY A 174 6.79 14.17 -0.82
N ASP A 175 5.64 13.52 -0.67
CA ASP A 175 4.84 13.05 -1.82
C ASP A 175 4.14 14.17 -2.61
N CYS A 176 4.30 15.44 -2.23
CA CYS A 176 3.78 16.59 -3.00
C CYS A 176 4.73 17.10 -4.09
N ALA A 177 5.99 16.64 -4.10
CA ALA A 177 7.03 17.13 -4.98
C ALA A 177 7.79 15.99 -5.65
N ILE A 178 8.33 16.26 -6.83
CA ILE A 178 9.35 15.41 -7.47
C ILE A 178 10.71 16.07 -7.23
N ASN A 179 11.47 15.49 -6.31
CA ASN A 179 12.78 16.01 -5.91
C ASN A 179 13.91 15.24 -6.61
N PRO A 180 14.71 15.90 -7.46
CA PRO A 180 15.85 15.27 -8.11
C PRO A 180 17.05 15.15 -7.17
N ASP A 181 17.85 14.11 -7.37
CA ASP A 181 19.21 14.02 -6.87
C ASP A 181 20.12 15.05 -7.59
N PRO A 182 21.38 15.23 -7.15
CA PRO A 182 22.31 16.17 -7.82
C PRO A 182 22.61 15.84 -9.29
N HIS A 183 22.25 14.65 -9.77
CA HIS A 183 22.42 14.20 -11.15
C HIS A 183 21.13 14.34 -11.98
N GLY A 184 20.05 14.86 -11.40
CA GLY A 184 18.76 15.07 -12.05
C GLY A 184 17.81 13.88 -11.97
N LYS A 185 18.17 12.78 -11.30
CA LYS A 185 17.30 11.62 -11.17
C LYS A 185 16.34 11.80 -9.98
N PRO A 186 15.02 11.65 -10.16
CA PRO A 186 14.07 11.81 -9.07
C PRO A 186 14.25 10.74 -7.98
N TYR A 187 14.18 11.17 -6.72
CA TYR A 187 14.09 10.26 -5.59
C TYR A 187 12.73 9.55 -5.55
N ALA A 188 12.71 8.31 -5.08
CA ALA A 188 11.46 7.56 -4.92
C ALA A 188 10.57 8.20 -3.83
N PRO A 189 9.23 8.23 -3.99
CA PRO A 189 8.33 8.80 -2.99
C PRO A 189 8.23 7.85 -1.77
N THR A 190 9.12 8.03 -0.80
CA THR A 190 9.17 7.18 0.40
C THR A 190 9.24 8.03 1.66
N ALA A 191 8.67 7.52 2.75
CA ALA A 191 8.78 8.16 4.06
C ALA A 191 10.25 8.37 4.51
N GLN A 192 11.17 7.49 4.09
CA GLN A 192 12.60 7.67 4.40
C GLN A 192 13.17 8.91 3.72
N HIS A 193 12.83 9.15 2.45
CA HIS A 193 13.25 10.36 1.73
C HIS A 193 12.57 11.60 2.32
N ALA A 194 11.26 11.58 2.54
CA ALA A 194 10.52 12.71 3.14
C ALA A 194 11.12 13.20 4.47
N ILE A 195 11.54 12.27 5.35
CA ILE A 195 12.21 12.62 6.61
C ILE A 195 13.56 13.32 6.37
N GLN A 196 14.32 12.88 5.36
CA GLN A 196 15.62 13.47 5.05
C GLN A 196 15.49 14.81 4.33
N GLU A 197 14.52 14.92 3.43
CA GLU A 197 14.12 16.16 2.78
C GLU A 197 13.74 17.22 3.81
N GLY A 198 12.89 16.88 4.80
CA GLY A 198 12.54 17.81 5.88
C GLY A 198 13.76 18.30 6.67
N ARG A 199 14.73 17.41 6.95
CA ARG A 199 15.99 17.79 7.61
C ARG A 199 16.89 18.65 6.73
N GLN A 200 16.86 18.44 5.42
CA GLN A 200 17.66 19.22 4.47
C GLN A 200 17.05 20.61 4.28
N VAL A 201 15.74 20.71 4.07
CA VAL A 201 15.02 22.00 3.99
C VAL A 201 15.24 22.81 5.27
N ALA A 202 15.13 22.22 6.46
CA ALA A 202 15.42 22.93 7.71
C ALA A 202 16.84 23.52 7.76
N ARG A 203 17.84 22.81 7.23
CA ARG A 203 19.23 23.29 7.11
C ARG A 203 19.34 24.41 6.07
N ASN A 204 18.70 24.25 4.91
CA ASN A 204 18.71 25.25 3.84
C ASN A 204 18.00 26.54 4.25
N ILE A 205 16.87 26.47 4.97
CA ILE A 205 16.21 27.64 5.57
C ILE A 205 17.17 28.39 6.51
N CYS A 206 17.86 27.68 7.41
CA CYS A 206 18.86 28.30 8.29
C CYS A 206 19.99 28.99 7.50
N ARG A 207 20.42 28.41 6.36
CA ARG A 207 21.45 29.01 5.50
C ARG A 207 20.96 30.26 4.81
N VAL A 208 19.76 30.24 4.24
CA VAL A 208 19.14 31.41 3.60
C VAL A 208 19.02 32.56 4.61
N LEU A 209 18.55 32.30 5.83
CA LEU A 209 18.48 33.32 6.89
C LEU A 209 19.85 33.88 7.28
N ARG A 210 20.92 33.11 7.10
CA ARG A 210 22.32 33.53 7.32
C ARG A 210 22.99 34.07 6.06
N LYS A 211 22.25 34.25 4.97
CA LYS A 211 22.78 34.68 3.65
C LYS A 211 23.88 33.74 3.11
N GLN A 212 23.72 32.44 3.34
CA GLN A 212 24.60 31.39 2.84
C GLN A 212 23.90 30.62 1.70
N PRO A 213 24.66 30.07 0.74
CA PRO A 213 24.10 29.26 -0.34
C PRO A 213 23.44 27.98 0.22
N THR A 214 22.36 27.54 -0.42
CA THR A 214 21.71 26.26 -0.13
C THR A 214 22.56 25.08 -0.61
N GLU A 215 22.32 23.90 -0.06
CA GLU A 215 22.98 22.67 -0.53
C GLU A 215 21.96 21.64 -1.02
N PRO A 216 22.36 20.82 -1.99
CA PRO A 216 21.52 19.75 -2.48
C PRO A 216 21.30 18.66 -1.43
N LEU A 217 20.17 17.96 -1.53
CA LEU A 217 19.97 16.71 -0.83
C LEU A 217 20.81 15.62 -1.50
N VAL A 218 21.70 14.99 -0.72
CA VAL A 218 22.40 13.78 -1.14
C VAL A 218 21.96 12.63 -0.24
N TYR A 219 21.14 11.74 -0.78
CA TYR A 219 20.68 10.56 -0.07
C TYR A 219 21.30 9.27 -0.59
N GLN A 220 21.83 8.47 0.33
CA GLN A 220 22.20 7.08 0.08
C GLN A 220 21.22 6.18 0.82
N SER A 221 20.55 5.29 0.07
CA SER A 221 19.64 4.31 0.66
C SER A 221 20.39 3.40 1.62
N ARG A 222 19.99 3.42 2.89
CA ARG A 222 20.55 2.56 3.95
C ARG A 222 19.94 1.16 3.96
N GLY A 223 18.88 0.94 3.19
CA GLY A 223 18.21 -0.33 3.04
C GLY A 223 16.72 -0.21 2.80
N MET A 224 16.16 -1.24 2.18
CA MET A 224 14.75 -1.37 1.85
C MET A 224 14.24 -2.72 2.34
N MET A 225 13.01 -2.78 2.85
CA MET A 225 12.43 -4.01 3.39
C MET A 225 10.93 -4.05 3.06
N ALA A 226 10.41 -5.22 2.72
CA ALA A 226 8.99 -5.46 2.49
C ALA A 226 8.54 -6.72 3.26
N PRO A 227 7.54 -6.62 4.15
CA PRO A 227 6.91 -7.81 4.73
C PRO A 227 6.07 -8.53 3.66
N LEU A 228 5.99 -9.86 3.75
CA LEU A 228 5.21 -10.71 2.84
C LEU A 228 4.07 -11.47 3.55
N GLY A 229 3.84 -11.20 4.84
CA GLY A 229 2.94 -11.96 5.71
C GLY A 229 3.52 -13.30 6.21
N GLN A 230 2.85 -13.93 7.19
CA GLN A 230 3.22 -15.21 7.83
C GLN A 230 4.74 -15.38 8.10
N HIS A 231 5.34 -14.45 8.84
CA HIS A 231 6.76 -14.50 9.23
C HIS A 231 7.77 -14.50 8.08
N GLN A 232 7.41 -14.02 6.89
CA GLN A 232 8.35 -13.86 5.77
C GLN A 232 8.49 -12.38 5.40
N ALA A 233 9.68 -12.00 4.98
CA ALA A 233 9.95 -10.67 4.41
C ALA A 233 11.08 -10.76 3.37
N VAL A 234 11.29 -9.67 2.66
CA VAL A 234 12.50 -9.43 1.85
C VAL A 234 13.16 -8.15 2.34
N ALA A 235 14.49 -8.14 2.42
CA ALA A 235 15.25 -7.01 2.91
C ALA A 235 16.57 -6.87 2.16
N ARG A 236 16.94 -5.63 1.84
CA ARG A 236 18.29 -5.24 1.42
C ARG A 236 18.83 -4.28 2.45
N VAL A 237 19.93 -4.62 3.11
CA VAL A 237 20.54 -3.81 4.17
C VAL A 237 22.04 -3.74 3.93
N PHE A 238 22.60 -2.53 3.84
CA PHE A 238 24.03 -2.31 3.55
C PHE A 238 24.58 -3.10 2.34
N GLY A 239 23.77 -3.28 1.29
CA GLY A 239 24.16 -4.05 0.10
C GLY A 239 23.98 -5.57 0.22
N CYS A 240 23.76 -6.10 1.43
CA CYS A 240 23.42 -7.51 1.64
C CYS A 240 21.93 -7.76 1.42
N ARG A 241 21.60 -8.91 0.81
CA ARG A 241 20.24 -9.36 0.54
C ARG A 241 19.84 -10.42 1.57
N PHE A 242 18.66 -10.25 2.15
CA PHE A 242 18.07 -11.18 3.10
C PHE A 242 16.66 -11.52 2.64
N SER A 243 16.28 -12.78 2.79
CA SER A 243 14.93 -13.26 2.47
C SER A 243 14.41 -14.20 3.55
N GLY A 244 13.10 -14.25 3.67
CA GLY A 244 12.36 -15.13 4.54
C GLY A 244 12.44 -14.80 6.04
N LEU A 245 12.55 -15.82 6.90
CA LEU A 245 12.57 -15.65 8.36
C LEU A 245 13.67 -14.69 8.86
N PRO A 246 14.95 -14.77 8.41
CA PRO A 246 15.97 -13.81 8.80
C PRO A 246 15.63 -12.36 8.41
N ALA A 247 15.08 -12.16 7.21
CA ALA A 247 14.62 -10.85 6.77
C ALA A 247 13.44 -10.34 7.60
N TRP A 248 12.54 -11.24 8.00
CA TRP A 248 11.40 -10.90 8.85
C TRP A 248 11.83 -10.46 10.25
N PHE A 249 12.82 -11.15 10.84
CA PHE A 249 13.43 -10.72 12.11
C PHE A 249 14.14 -9.37 11.99
N LEU A 250 14.88 -9.14 10.90
CA LEU A 250 15.52 -7.85 10.62
C LEU A 250 14.48 -6.73 10.49
N TRP A 251 13.41 -6.96 9.74
CA TRP A 251 12.30 -6.01 9.57
C TRP A 251 11.66 -5.64 10.91
N ARG A 252 11.30 -6.65 11.73
CA ARG A 252 10.75 -6.44 13.08
C ARG A 252 11.69 -5.61 13.96
N THR A 253 12.96 -5.99 13.99
CA THR A 253 13.99 -5.33 14.82
C THR A 253 14.14 -3.86 14.40
N PHE A 254 14.22 -3.59 13.10
CA PHE A 254 14.35 -2.23 12.57
C PHE A 254 13.15 -1.34 12.94
N TYR A 255 11.92 -1.85 12.80
CA TYR A 255 10.72 -1.11 13.17
C TYR A 255 10.63 -0.84 14.67
N LEU A 256 10.97 -1.82 15.51
CA LEU A 256 11.04 -1.62 16.97
C LEU A 256 12.05 -0.53 17.36
N LEU A 257 13.22 -0.51 16.73
CA LEU A 257 14.23 0.52 17.00
C LEU A 257 13.73 1.92 16.65
N LYS A 258 12.96 2.05 15.57
CA LYS A 258 12.39 3.31 15.05
C LYS A 258 11.21 3.86 15.85
N MET A 259 10.49 3.04 16.63
CA MET A 259 9.35 3.54 17.40
C MET A 259 9.77 4.48 18.54
N PRO A 260 9.06 5.61 18.75
CA PRO A 260 9.31 6.50 19.87
C PRO A 260 8.72 5.93 21.18
N GLY A 261 9.55 5.87 22.22
CA GLY A 261 9.17 5.50 23.59
C GLY A 261 9.26 3.99 23.91
N ILE A 262 9.86 3.66 25.05
CA ILE A 262 10.10 2.28 25.50
C ILE A 262 8.79 1.53 25.74
N GLY A 263 7.75 2.19 26.27
CA GLY A 263 6.45 1.56 26.53
C GLY A 263 5.71 1.12 25.26
N ARG A 264 5.79 1.90 24.17
CA ARG A 264 5.19 1.52 22.87
C ARG A 264 5.95 0.35 22.24
N LYS A 265 7.28 0.33 22.36
CA LYS A 265 8.12 -0.81 21.94
C LYS A 265 7.74 -2.09 22.69
N LEU A 266 7.60 -2.01 24.02
CA LEU A 266 7.23 -3.16 24.85
C LEU A 266 5.82 -3.70 24.51
N ARG A 267 4.84 -2.81 24.30
CA ARG A 267 3.49 -3.24 23.87
C ARG A 267 3.54 -3.96 22.53
N VAL A 268 4.19 -3.38 21.53
CA VAL A 268 4.33 -4.02 20.22
C VAL A 268 5.10 -5.34 20.32
N MET A 269 6.18 -5.41 21.10
CA MET A 269 6.89 -6.66 21.36
C MET A 269 6.01 -7.70 22.05
N MET A 270 5.16 -7.28 22.97
CA MET A 270 4.24 -8.16 23.68
C MET A 270 3.13 -8.64 22.74
N ASP A 271 2.48 -7.76 21.97
CA ASP A 271 1.50 -8.13 20.94
C ASP A 271 2.11 -9.11 19.94
N TRP A 272 3.34 -8.85 19.51
CA TRP A 272 4.11 -9.70 18.62
C TRP A 272 4.51 -11.05 19.17
N THR A 273 4.66 -11.14 20.49
CA THR A 273 4.96 -12.38 21.23
C THR A 273 3.66 -13.13 21.49
N LEU A 274 2.60 -12.42 21.85
CA LEU A 274 1.27 -12.94 22.06
C LEU A 274 0.70 -13.47 20.74
N ASP A 275 0.92 -12.85 19.58
CA ASP A 275 0.56 -13.37 18.25
C ASP A 275 1.14 -14.78 17.97
N TRP A 276 2.22 -15.15 18.66
CA TRP A 276 2.80 -16.49 18.55
C TRP A 276 2.06 -17.52 19.42
N PHE A 277 1.48 -17.10 20.54
CA PHE A 277 0.79 -17.97 21.51
C PHE A 277 -0.75 -17.89 21.41
N PHE A 278 -1.28 -16.78 20.90
CA PHE A 278 -2.68 -16.41 20.81
C PHE A 278 -2.96 -15.90 19.39
N ARG A 279 -4.05 -16.38 18.79
CA ARG A 279 -4.39 -16.07 17.40
C ARG A 279 -5.08 -14.70 17.33
N ARG A 280 -4.80 -13.91 16.28
CA ARG A 280 -5.42 -12.59 16.03
C ARG A 280 -6.95 -12.64 16.20
N ASP A 281 -7.52 -11.67 16.90
CA ASP A 281 -8.96 -11.57 17.13
C ASP A 281 -9.73 -11.09 15.88
N TYR A 282 -10.80 -11.80 15.52
CA TYR A 282 -11.65 -11.56 14.35
C TYR A 282 -12.90 -10.74 14.70
N VAL A 283 -12.81 -9.81 15.65
CA VAL A 283 -13.96 -9.01 16.12
C VAL A 283 -14.12 -7.76 15.25
N GLN A 284 -15.29 -7.55 14.64
CA GLN A 284 -15.66 -6.32 13.93
C GLN A 284 -15.55 -5.14 14.91
N LEU A 285 -14.82 -4.08 14.54
CA LEU A 285 -14.53 -3.00 15.50
C LEU A 285 -15.68 -1.99 15.60
N GLY A 286 -16.63 -1.99 14.67
CA GLY A 286 -17.91 -1.26 14.81
C GLY A 286 -17.78 0.25 15.03
N ILE A 287 -16.64 0.85 14.67
CA ILE A 287 -16.33 2.26 14.94
C ILE A 287 -17.03 3.19 13.93
N HIS A 288 -17.51 2.66 12.80
CA HIS A 288 -18.34 3.40 11.85
C HIS A 288 -19.67 2.69 11.61
N ARG A 289 -20.73 3.13 12.31
CA ARG A 289 -22.08 3.04 11.73
C ARG A 289 -22.17 4.07 10.63
N THR A 290 -21.92 3.68 9.38
CA THR A 290 -22.53 4.40 8.27
C THR A 290 -24.04 4.20 8.38
N HIS A 291 -24.77 5.30 8.21
CA HIS A 291 -26.22 5.34 8.35
C HIS A 291 -26.83 4.40 7.31
N HIS A 292 -27.52 3.34 7.72
CA HIS A 292 -28.48 2.65 6.84
C HIS A 292 -29.67 3.60 6.61
N PRO A 293 -29.99 4.01 5.37
CA PRO A 293 -31.36 4.33 5.02
C PRO A 293 -32.11 2.99 4.89
N GLY A 294 -33.37 2.99 5.31
CA GLY A 294 -34.18 1.79 5.47
C GLY A 294 -34.39 0.97 4.20
N ALA A 295 -34.96 -0.21 4.42
CA ALA A 295 -35.46 -1.13 3.42
C ALA A 295 -36.16 -0.41 2.24
N GLY A 296 -35.68 -0.71 1.04
CA GLY A 296 -36.29 -0.33 -0.23
C GLY A 296 -35.52 0.76 -0.97
N ASP A 297 -34.45 0.39 -1.68
CA ASP A 297 -34.44 0.47 -3.14
C ASP A 297 -33.21 -0.25 -3.71
N ALA A 298 -33.35 -0.74 -4.94
CA ALA A 298 -32.38 -1.57 -5.63
C ALA A 298 -31.21 -0.75 -6.23
N GLY A 299 -30.01 -1.34 -6.16
CA GLY A 299 -28.91 -1.09 -7.08
C GLY A 299 -28.09 0.18 -6.80
N ASP A 300 -26.96 0.00 -6.12
CA ASP A 300 -25.72 0.75 -6.42
C ASP A 300 -24.56 0.09 -5.64
N ALA A 301 -23.44 -0.17 -6.33
CA ALA A 301 -22.23 -0.67 -5.70
C ALA A 301 -21.45 0.49 -5.09
N GLU A 302 -21.20 0.43 -3.78
CA GLU A 302 -20.27 1.34 -3.12
C GLU A 302 -18.85 1.07 -3.59
N THR A 303 -18.31 2.00 -4.37
CA THR A 303 -16.86 2.17 -4.52
C THR A 303 -16.34 2.76 -3.22
N VAL A 304 -15.56 1.99 -2.46
CA VAL A 304 -14.65 2.61 -1.47
C VAL A 304 -13.48 3.21 -2.26
N GLY A 305 -13.77 4.31 -2.95
CA GLY A 305 -12.84 5.04 -3.80
C GLY A 305 -12.06 6.06 -2.99
N VAL A 306 -10.75 5.83 -2.84
CA VAL A 306 -9.80 6.89 -2.50
C VAL A 306 -9.08 7.27 -3.78
N GLY A 307 -9.63 8.29 -4.46
CA GLY A 307 -9.07 8.88 -5.67
C GLY A 307 -10.04 8.83 -6.85
N LYS A 308 -10.51 10.01 -7.29
CA LYS A 308 -11.26 10.14 -8.54
C LYS A 308 -10.33 9.81 -9.70
N TRP A 309 -10.72 8.81 -10.50
CA TRP A 309 -10.20 8.63 -11.85
C TRP A 309 -10.86 9.69 -12.74
N ASN A 310 -10.08 10.64 -13.24
CA ASN A 310 -10.49 11.48 -14.35
C ASN A 310 -10.02 10.80 -15.63
N GLY A 311 -10.93 10.10 -16.30
CA GLY A 311 -10.72 9.67 -17.68
C GLY A 311 -10.75 10.89 -18.59
N ASN A 312 -9.60 11.21 -19.18
CA ASN A 312 -9.48 11.93 -20.44
C ASN A 312 -8.06 11.72 -20.99
N GLY A 313 -7.96 11.04 -22.14
CA GLY A 313 -6.73 10.89 -22.93
C GLY A 313 -6.23 9.46 -23.02
#